data_AF-A0A6L4WYA8-F1
#
_entry.id   AF-A0A6L4WYA8-F1
#
_cell.length_a   1.000
_cell.length_b   1.000
_cell.length_c   1.000
_cell.angle_alpha   90.00
_cell.angle_beta   90.00
_cell.angle_gamma   90.00
#
_symmetry.space_group_name_H-M   'P 1'
#
loop_
_entity.id
_entity.type
_entity.pdbx_description
1 polymer ?
#
loop_
_entity_poly.entity_id
_entity_poly.type
_entity_poly.pdbx_seq_one_letter_code
_entity_poly.pdbx_strand_id
1 'polypeptide(L)'
;MKEDTQRNYNEVIGDADGLMHDIDLTLDGLECFQTNKKSLVSSELNNIEQETNMLIKGIESNPELFQHKEDIKELLRANLVEKQDKLKEEARVEMELYRSVIKDGIEDKIAKAKDIMESMKRILSLTNEESIECEKEKNKIIEKLQALENRVIEAKSI
;
A
#
# COMPACT_ATOMS: atom_id res chain seq x y z
N MET A 1 -29.71 24.98 -22.22
CA MET A 1 -29.84 23.51 -22.46
C MET A 1 -28.52 22.88 -22.87
N LYS A 2 -27.95 23.11 -24.06
CA LYS A 2 -26.65 22.50 -24.43
C LYS A 2 -25.47 22.95 -23.55
N GLU A 3 -25.38 24.25 -23.24
CA GLU A 3 -24.32 24.78 -22.39
C GLU A 3 -24.41 24.31 -20.93
N ASP A 4 -25.64 24.17 -20.40
CA ASP A 4 -25.86 23.65 -19.05
C ASP A 4 -25.48 22.16 -18.95
N THR A 5 -25.75 21.39 -19.99
CA THR A 5 -25.35 19.98 -20.02
C THR A 5 -23.86 19.78 -20.20
N GLN A 6 -23.21 20.59 -21.04
CA GLN A 6 -21.74 20.55 -21.18
C GLN A 6 -21.04 20.98 -19.87
N ARG A 7 -21.59 21.99 -19.17
CA ARG A 7 -21.07 22.39 -17.85
C ARG A 7 -21.20 21.25 -16.83
N ASN A 8 -22.36 20.61 -16.74
CA ASN A 8 -22.56 19.47 -15.86
C ASN A 8 -21.63 18.30 -16.22
N TYR A 9 -21.40 18.05 -17.51
CA TYR A 9 -20.48 17.00 -17.95
C TYR A 9 -19.03 17.28 -17.52
N ASN A 10 -18.55 18.51 -17.71
CA ASN A 10 -17.19 18.90 -17.32
C ASN A 10 -16.99 18.87 -15.79
N GLU A 11 -18.01 19.22 -15.01
CA GLU A 11 -17.97 19.14 -13.54
C GLU A 11 -17.83 17.68 -13.07
N VAL A 12 -18.63 16.78 -13.64
CA VAL A 12 -18.59 15.34 -13.33
C VAL A 12 -17.25 14.71 -13.74
N ILE A 13 -16.63 15.16 -14.84
CA ILE A 13 -15.26 14.77 -15.21
C ILE A 13 -14.23 15.24 -14.17
N GLY A 14 -14.32 16.51 -13.76
CA GLY A 14 -13.41 17.08 -12.76
C GLY A 14 -13.46 16.32 -11.44
N ASP A 15 -14.66 15.98 -10.98
CA ASP A 15 -14.87 15.19 -9.77
C ASP A 15 -14.29 13.77 -9.91
N ALA A 16 -14.48 13.12 -11.07
CA ALA A 16 -13.89 11.82 -11.36
C ALA A 16 -12.36 11.87 -11.32
N ASP A 17 -11.75 12.83 -12.03
CA ASP A 17 -10.29 12.98 -12.10
C ASP A 17 -9.69 13.30 -10.73
N GLY A 18 -10.36 14.13 -9.93
CA GLY A 18 -9.95 14.42 -8.55
C GLY A 18 -9.97 13.18 -7.66
N LEU A 19 -11.06 12.41 -7.69
CA LEU A 19 -11.15 11.16 -6.92
C LEU A 19 -10.14 10.11 -7.36
N MET A 20 -9.91 9.97 -8.67
CA MET A 20 -8.90 9.05 -9.21
C MET A 20 -7.50 9.44 -8.75
N HIS A 21 -7.16 10.73 -8.78
CA HIS A 21 -5.89 11.25 -8.28
C HIS A 21 -5.70 10.95 -6.78
N ASP A 22 -6.75 11.15 -5.97
CA ASP A 22 -6.72 10.86 -4.54
C ASP A 22 -6.52 9.37 -4.26
N ILE A 23 -7.09 8.47 -5.09
CA ILE A 23 -6.86 7.02 -4.98
C ILE A 23 -5.41 6.70 -5.32
N ASP A 24 -4.88 7.23 -6.43
CA ASP A 24 -3.49 7.02 -6.85
C ASP A 24 -2.50 7.44 -5.74
N LEU A 25 -2.65 8.64 -5.18
CA LEU A 25 -1.81 9.12 -4.08
C LEU A 25 -1.87 8.21 -2.85
N THR A 26 -3.06 7.66 -2.55
CA THR A 26 -3.24 6.76 -1.40
C THR A 26 -2.51 5.43 -1.65
N LEU A 27 -2.59 4.89 -2.87
CA LEU A 27 -1.90 3.66 -3.26
C LEU A 27 -0.38 3.84 -3.27
N ASP A 28 0.12 4.94 -3.81
CA ASP A 28 1.56 5.26 -3.81
C ASP A 28 2.08 5.40 -2.37
N GLY A 29 1.28 6.01 -1.48
CA GLY A 29 1.58 6.10 -0.06
C GLY A 29 1.67 4.72 0.63
N LEU A 30 0.81 3.77 0.24
CA LEU A 30 0.84 2.39 0.73
C LEU A 30 2.11 1.67 0.26
N GLU A 31 2.45 1.76 -1.01
CA GLU A 31 3.66 1.15 -1.59
C GLU A 31 4.94 1.70 -0.93
N CYS A 32 5.00 3.02 -0.72
CA CYS A 32 6.11 3.70 -0.04
C CYS A 32 6.24 3.22 1.41
N PHE A 33 5.13 3.17 2.15
CA PHE A 33 5.11 2.67 3.53
C PHE A 33 5.63 1.22 3.61
N GLN A 34 5.12 0.33 2.76
CA GLN A 34 5.54 -1.08 2.74
C GLN A 34 7.03 -1.23 2.44
N THR A 35 7.53 -0.47 1.46
CA THR A 35 8.95 -0.49 1.07
C THR A 35 9.83 -0.03 2.22
N ASN A 36 9.49 1.10 2.84
CA ASN A 36 10.23 1.65 3.97
C ASN A 36 10.21 0.70 5.16
N LYS A 37 9.04 0.11 5.48
CA LYS A 37 8.92 -0.82 6.60
C LYS A 37 9.75 -2.07 6.39
N LYS A 38 9.72 -2.68 5.19
CA LYS A 38 10.58 -3.83 4.85
C LYS A 38 12.07 -3.49 4.96
N SER A 39 12.47 -2.31 4.47
CA SER A 39 13.86 -1.84 4.57
C SER A 39 14.29 -1.67 6.02
N LEU A 40 13.46 -1.04 6.86
CA LEU A 40 13.74 -0.85 8.28
C LEU A 40 13.90 -2.18 9.01
N VAL A 41 12.95 -3.10 8.83
CA VAL A 41 12.99 -4.45 9.44
C VAL A 41 14.25 -5.20 9.00
N SER A 42 14.61 -5.14 7.72
CA SER A 42 15.84 -5.76 7.23
C SER A 42 17.08 -5.17 7.90
N SER A 43 17.13 -3.85 8.09
CA SER A 43 18.24 -3.19 8.78
C SER A 43 18.32 -3.61 10.25
N GLU A 44 17.19 -3.66 10.95
CA GLU A 44 17.11 -4.03 12.35
C GLU A 44 17.47 -5.51 12.57
N LEU A 45 17.00 -6.41 11.71
CA LEU A 45 17.39 -7.83 11.74
C LEU A 45 18.90 -8.00 11.59
N ASN A 46 19.52 -7.29 10.65
CA ASN A 46 20.96 -7.31 10.46
C ASN A 46 21.71 -6.75 11.69
N ASN A 47 21.22 -5.67 12.30
CA ASN A 47 21.83 -5.11 13.50
C ASN A 47 21.80 -6.11 14.68
N ILE A 48 20.65 -6.76 14.93
CA ILE A 48 20.50 -7.74 16.01
C ILE A 48 21.41 -8.96 15.77
N GLU A 49 21.55 -9.40 14.51
CA GLU A 49 22.48 -10.47 14.15
C GLU A 49 23.94 -10.07 14.38
N GLN A 50 24.34 -8.86 13.98
CA GLN A 50 25.68 -8.34 14.19
C GLN A 50 26.01 -8.23 15.69
N GLU A 51 25.11 -7.68 16.49
CA GLU A 51 25.25 -7.59 17.95
C GLU A 51 25.43 -8.96 18.59
N THR A 52 24.58 -9.93 18.21
CA THR A 52 24.67 -11.31 18.72
C THR A 52 26.00 -11.95 18.36
N ASN A 53 26.46 -11.77 17.12
CA ASN A 53 27.76 -12.29 16.66
C ASN A 53 28.94 -11.64 17.40
N MET A 54 28.87 -10.35 17.73
CA MET A 54 29.88 -9.68 18.56
C MET A 54 29.93 -10.26 19.97
N LEU A 55 28.77 -10.51 20.58
CA LEU A 55 28.68 -11.15 21.91
C LEU A 55 29.27 -12.57 21.90
N ILE A 56 28.93 -13.37 20.90
CA ILE A 56 29.47 -14.73 20.73
C ILE A 56 31.01 -14.70 20.62
N LYS A 57 31.56 -13.82 19.79
CA LYS A 57 33.03 -13.66 19.66
C LYS A 57 33.69 -13.23 20.96
N GLY A 58 33.02 -12.37 21.73
CA GLY A 58 33.47 -11.96 23.07
C GLY A 58 33.56 -13.14 24.04
N ILE A 59 32.54 -14.01 24.05
CA ILE A 59 32.51 -15.24 24.86
C ILE A 59 33.60 -16.22 24.42
N GLU A 60 33.78 -16.41 23.11
CA GLU A 60 34.82 -17.29 22.57
C GLU A 60 36.21 -16.86 23.02
N SER A 61 36.44 -15.56 23.09
CA SER A 61 37.71 -14.96 23.50
C SER A 61 37.91 -14.89 25.02
N ASN A 62 36.87 -15.17 25.83
CA ASN A 62 36.95 -15.10 27.29
C ASN A 62 37.33 -16.47 27.91
N PRO A 63 38.51 -16.63 28.52
CA PRO A 63 38.92 -17.90 29.12
C PRO A 63 38.14 -18.26 30.40
N GLU A 64 37.61 -17.28 31.13
CA GLU A 64 36.89 -17.50 32.40
C GLU A 64 35.53 -18.16 32.20
N LEU A 65 34.95 -18.03 31.00
CA LEU A 65 33.65 -18.62 30.65
C LEU A 65 33.75 -20.04 30.10
N PHE A 66 34.95 -20.64 30.04
CA PHE A 66 35.24 -21.91 29.33
C PHE A 66 34.19 -23.00 29.54
N GLN A 67 33.74 -23.20 30.78
CA GLN A 67 32.81 -24.26 31.16
C GLN A 67 31.35 -24.00 30.75
N HIS A 68 31.00 -22.74 30.46
CA HIS A 68 29.64 -22.29 30.14
C HIS A 68 29.53 -21.71 28.72
N LYS A 69 30.59 -21.75 27.91
CA LYS A 69 30.62 -21.09 26.59
C LYS A 69 29.50 -21.56 25.68
N GLU A 70 29.28 -22.86 25.58
CA GLU A 70 28.25 -23.39 24.69
C GLU A 70 26.84 -23.10 25.20
N ASP A 71 26.58 -23.24 26.51
CA ASP A 71 25.29 -22.86 27.11
C ASP A 71 24.95 -21.39 26.82
N ILE A 72 25.91 -20.47 26.99
CA ILE A 72 25.69 -19.05 26.73
C ILE A 72 25.47 -18.79 25.23
N LYS A 73 26.20 -19.47 24.34
CA LYS A 73 25.99 -19.34 22.88
C LYS A 73 24.62 -19.84 22.45
N GLU A 74 24.16 -20.97 23.00
CA GLU A 74 22.82 -21.50 22.73
C GLU A 74 21.75 -20.51 23.20
N LEU A 75 21.89 -19.94 24.40
CA LEU A 75 20.99 -18.90 24.90
C LEU A 75 20.99 -17.65 23.99
N LEU A 76 22.16 -17.19 23.54
CA LEU A 76 22.24 -16.05 22.62
C LEU A 76 21.59 -16.33 21.27
N ARG A 77 21.75 -17.55 20.72
CA ARG A 77 21.09 -17.96 19.47
C ARG A 77 19.58 -18.07 19.64
N ALA A 78 19.11 -18.63 20.75
CA ALA A 78 17.69 -18.69 21.06
C ALA A 78 17.08 -17.27 21.17
N ASN A 79 17.75 -16.37 21.89
CA ASN A 79 17.34 -14.97 22.01
C ASN A 79 17.36 -14.23 20.67
N LEU A 80 18.32 -14.53 19.79
CA LEU A 80 18.36 -13.98 18.43
C LEU A 80 17.12 -14.39 17.65
N VAL A 81 16.78 -15.69 17.63
CA VAL A 81 15.59 -16.20 16.94
C VAL A 81 14.33 -15.55 17.48
N GLU A 82 14.16 -15.50 18.80
CA GLU A 82 12.99 -14.87 19.43
C GLU A 82 12.84 -13.40 19.04
N LYS A 83 13.93 -12.62 19.09
CA LYS A 83 13.92 -11.20 18.68
C LYS A 83 13.60 -11.03 17.20
N GLN A 84 14.18 -11.88 16.34
CA GLN A 84 13.92 -11.82 14.90
C GLN A 84 12.46 -12.14 14.59
N ASP A 85 11.88 -13.14 15.24
CA ASP A 85 10.49 -13.54 15.03
C ASP A 85 9.52 -12.49 15.56
N LYS A 86 9.78 -11.94 16.74
CA LYS A 86 9.00 -10.84 17.31
C LYS A 86 9.01 -9.61 16.38
N LEU A 87 10.18 -9.21 15.89
CA LEU A 87 10.30 -8.06 14.99
C LEU A 87 9.54 -8.28 13.67
N LYS A 88 9.63 -9.48 13.09
CA LYS A 88 8.89 -9.84 11.88
C LYS A 88 7.38 -9.77 12.11
N GLU A 89 6.91 -10.29 13.24
CA GLU A 89 5.48 -10.29 13.56
C GLU A 89 4.95 -8.89 13.85
N GLU A 90 5.68 -8.08 14.60
CA GLU A 90 5.34 -6.66 14.84
C GLU A 90 5.23 -5.90 13.52
N ALA A 91 6.19 -6.08 12.61
CA ALA A 91 6.15 -5.47 11.30
C ALA A 91 4.97 -5.97 10.46
N ARG A 92 4.66 -7.27 10.51
CA ARG A 92 3.52 -7.86 9.80
C ARG A 92 2.20 -7.24 10.27
N VAL A 93 1.99 -7.16 11.57
CA VAL A 93 0.79 -6.57 12.18
C VAL A 93 0.65 -5.09 11.81
N GLU A 94 1.74 -4.33 11.86
CA GLU A 94 1.71 -2.90 11.50
C GLU A 94 1.39 -2.69 10.02
N MET A 95 1.96 -3.51 9.13
CA MET A 95 1.64 -3.50 7.71
C MET A 95 0.18 -3.87 7.43
N GLU A 96 -0.35 -4.86 8.15
CA GLU A 96 -1.74 -5.28 8.04
C GLU A 96 -2.71 -4.18 8.51
N LEU A 97 -2.40 -3.52 9.64
CA LEU A 97 -3.20 -2.42 10.16
C LEU A 97 -3.25 -1.25 9.18
N TYR A 98 -2.08 -0.81 8.69
CA TYR A 98 -2.00 0.32 7.76
C TYR A 98 -2.75 0.03 6.46
N ARG A 99 -2.63 -1.20 5.95
CA ARG A 99 -3.40 -1.67 4.80
C ARG A 99 -4.90 -1.66 5.05
N SER A 100 -5.36 -2.13 6.21
CA SER A 100 -6.79 -2.15 6.55
C SER A 100 -7.37 -0.74 6.54
N VAL A 101 -6.69 0.22 7.16
CA VAL A 101 -7.12 1.64 7.20
C VAL A 101 -7.19 2.24 5.80
N ILE A 102 -6.18 1.98 4.97
CA ILE A 102 -6.17 2.47 3.59
C ILE A 102 -7.26 1.81 2.75
N LYS A 103 -7.48 0.50 2.91
CA LYS A 103 -8.47 -0.26 2.14
C LYS A 103 -9.87 0.33 2.31
N ASP A 104 -10.30 0.57 3.54
CA ASP A 104 -11.65 1.09 3.81
C ASP A 104 -11.85 2.48 3.16
N GLY A 105 -10.82 3.32 3.18
CA GLY A 105 -10.86 4.64 2.52
C GLY A 105 -10.84 4.58 0.99
N ILE A 106 -10.10 3.63 0.42
CA ILE A 106 -10.00 3.46 -1.05
C ILE A 106 -11.28 2.85 -1.62
N GLU A 107 -11.89 1.87 -0.94
CA GLU A 107 -13.11 1.21 -1.43
C GLU A 107 -14.28 2.20 -1.56
N ASP A 108 -14.43 3.11 -0.59
CA ASP A 108 -15.43 4.19 -0.66
C ASP A 108 -15.16 5.15 -1.83
N LYS A 109 -13.89 5.53 -2.05
CA LYS A 109 -13.50 6.38 -3.19
C LYS A 109 -13.76 5.70 -4.53
N ILE A 110 -13.49 4.40 -4.67
CA ILE A 110 -13.81 3.64 -5.88
C ILE A 110 -15.32 3.58 -6.12
N ALA A 111 -16.11 3.33 -5.07
CA ALA A 111 -17.56 3.30 -5.19
C ALA A 111 -18.10 4.65 -5.70
N LYS A 112 -17.63 5.76 -5.12
CA LYS A 112 -17.96 7.11 -5.59
C LYS A 112 -17.58 7.35 -7.05
N ALA A 113 -16.39 6.93 -7.46
CA ALA A 113 -15.97 7.08 -8.84
C ALA A 113 -16.83 6.26 -9.83
N LYS A 114 -17.33 5.09 -9.42
CA LYS A 114 -18.31 4.31 -10.19
C LYS A 114 -19.66 5.00 -10.31
N ASP A 115 -20.16 5.58 -9.22
CA ASP A 115 -21.43 6.32 -9.23
C ASP A 115 -21.36 7.55 -10.15
N ILE A 116 -20.21 8.23 -10.15
CA ILE A 116 -19.91 9.34 -11.06
C ILE A 116 -19.91 8.85 -12.52
N MET A 117 -19.24 7.74 -12.85
CA MET A 117 -19.29 7.16 -14.20
C MET A 117 -20.72 6.83 -14.65
N GLU A 118 -21.53 6.24 -13.77
CA GLU A 118 -22.90 5.87 -14.13
C GLU A 118 -23.75 7.12 -14.38
N SER A 119 -23.51 8.18 -13.63
CA SER A 119 -24.10 9.51 -13.87
C SER A 119 -23.67 10.08 -15.23
N MET A 120 -22.40 9.95 -15.62
CA MET A 120 -21.91 10.36 -16.94
C MET A 120 -22.60 9.60 -18.08
N LYS A 121 -22.71 8.27 -17.96
CA LYS A 121 -23.41 7.45 -18.97
C LYS A 121 -24.85 7.94 -19.16
N ARG A 122 -25.53 8.26 -18.06
CA ARG A 122 -26.89 8.77 -18.09
C ARG A 122 -26.97 10.13 -18.80
N ILE A 123 -26.07 11.05 -18.47
CA ILE A 123 -26.01 12.38 -19.12
C ILE A 123 -25.79 12.23 -20.64
N LEU A 124 -24.83 11.40 -21.06
CA LEU A 124 -24.53 11.15 -22.47
C LEU A 124 -25.70 10.50 -23.22
N SER A 125 -26.43 9.59 -22.58
CA SER A 125 -27.62 8.97 -23.17
C SER A 125 -28.78 9.96 -23.39
N LEU A 126 -28.86 11.00 -22.55
CA LEU A 126 -29.93 12.00 -22.61
C LEU A 126 -29.66 13.10 -23.64
N THR A 127 -28.41 13.32 -24.00
CA THR A 127 -28.02 14.42 -24.90
C THR A 127 -28.02 14.05 -26.37
N ASN A 128 -28.02 12.75 -26.73
CA ASN A 128 -27.69 12.28 -28.08
C ASN A 128 -26.41 12.94 -28.64
N GLU A 129 -25.55 13.48 -27.77
CA GLU A 129 -24.31 14.14 -28.14
C GLU A 129 -23.23 13.05 -28.23
N GLU A 130 -23.27 12.32 -29.34
CA GLU A 130 -22.13 11.57 -29.86
C GLU A 130 -21.07 12.56 -30.39
N SER A 131 -20.65 13.54 -29.58
CA SER A 131 -19.43 14.26 -29.88
C SER A 131 -18.28 13.28 -29.67
N ILE A 132 -17.47 13.08 -30.73
CA ILE A 132 -16.26 12.25 -30.70
C ILE A 132 -15.37 12.62 -29.49
N GLU A 133 -15.38 13.89 -29.08
CA GLU A 133 -14.59 14.36 -27.95
C GLU A 133 -15.14 13.89 -26.59
N CYS A 134 -16.46 13.92 -26.38
CA CYS A 134 -17.07 13.39 -25.17
C CYS A 134 -16.83 11.87 -25.04
N GLU A 135 -16.93 11.13 -26.15
CA GLU A 135 -16.69 9.68 -26.12
C GLU A 135 -15.22 9.34 -25.80
N LYS A 136 -14.26 10.15 -26.26
CA LYS A 136 -12.84 9.99 -25.89
C LYS A 136 -12.60 10.24 -24.41
N GLU A 137 -13.14 11.31 -23.85
CA GLU A 137 -12.97 11.64 -22.43
C GLU A 137 -13.59 10.57 -21.53
N LYS A 138 -14.79 10.08 -21.88
CA LYS A 138 -15.42 8.93 -21.23
C LYS A 138 -14.53 7.69 -21.26
N ASN A 139 -13.99 7.32 -22.43
CA ASN A 139 -13.13 6.15 -22.55
C ASN A 139 -11.85 6.28 -21.72
N LYS A 140 -11.24 7.47 -21.70
CA LYS A 140 -10.08 7.75 -20.83
C LYS A 140 -10.38 7.55 -19.35
N ILE A 141 -11.55 7.98 -18.89
CA ILE A 141 -11.97 7.80 -17.49
C ILE A 141 -12.22 6.32 -17.18
N ILE A 142 -12.86 5.58 -18.10
CA ILE A 142 -13.08 4.13 -17.96
C ILE A 142 -11.74 3.40 -17.84
N GLU A 143 -10.78 3.70 -18.72
CA GLU A 143 -9.45 3.09 -18.70
C GLU A 143 -8.71 3.37 -17.39
N LYS A 144 -8.73 4.63 -16.93
CA LYS A 144 -8.15 5.00 -15.63
C LYS A 144 -8.80 4.27 -14.47
N LEU A 145 -10.13 4.14 -14.46
CA LEU A 145 -10.84 3.46 -13.38
C LEU A 145 -10.56 1.96 -13.36
N GLN A 146 -10.51 1.32 -14.53
CA GLN A 146 -10.10 -0.08 -14.63
C GLN A 146 -8.66 -0.28 -14.14
N ALA A 147 -7.75 0.63 -14.48
CA ALA A 147 -6.37 0.59 -13.97
C ALA A 147 -6.33 0.72 -12.44
N LEU A 148 -7.09 1.66 -11.87
CA LEU A 148 -7.21 1.84 -10.42
C LEU A 148 -7.82 0.63 -9.72
N GLU A 149 -8.88 0.04 -10.27
CA GLU A 149 -9.48 -1.18 -9.74
C GLU A 149 -8.47 -2.32 -9.69
N ASN A 150 -7.69 -2.49 -10.76
CA ASN A 150 -6.63 -3.50 -10.81
C ASN A 150 -5.55 -3.23 -9.74
N ARG A 151 -5.07 -1.99 -9.61
CA ARG A 151 -4.11 -1.62 -8.56
C ARG A 151 -4.65 -1.89 -7.16
N VAL A 152 -5.95 -1.67 -6.94
CA VAL A 152 -6.59 -1.99 -5.65
C VAL A 152 -6.70 -3.49 -5.42
N ILE A 153 -6.99 -4.29 -6.45
CA ILE A 153 -6.97 -5.76 -6.37
C ILE A 153 -5.55 -6.27 -6.06
N GLU A 154 -4.52 -5.69 -6.68
CA GLU A 154 -3.12 -6.00 -6.40
C GLU A 154 -2.76 -5.64 -4.95
N ALA A 155 -3.13 -4.43 -4.51
CA ALA A 155 -2.97 -3.99 -3.13
C ALA A 155 -3.75 -4.86 -2.12
N LYS A 156 -4.77 -5.62 -2.56
CA LYS A 156 -5.55 -6.60 -1.78
C LYS A 156 -4.98 -8.03 -1.81
N SER A 157 -4.03 -8.33 -2.70
CA SER A 157 -3.51 -9.70 -2.88
C SER A 157 -2.14 -9.95 -2.24
N ILE A 158 -1.44 -8.89 -1.79
CA ILE A 158 -0.16 -8.94 -1.06
C ILE A 158 -0.36 -9.32 0.42
#